data_AF-A0A7S2E473-F1
#
_entry.id   AF-A0A7S2E473-F1
#
_cell.length_a   1.000
_cell.length_b   1.000
_cell.length_c   1.000
_cell.angle_alpha   90.00
_cell.angle_beta   90.00
_cell.angle_gamma   90.00
#
_symmetry.space_group_name_H-M   'P 1'
#
loop_
_entity.id
_entity.type
_entity.pdbx_description
1 polymer ?
#
loop_
_entity_poly.entity_id
_entity_poly.type
_entity_poly.pdbx_seq_one_letter_code
_entity_poly.pdbx_strand_id
1 'polypeptide(L)'
;IGTTDSLLPPNEQTVTTIFGPTCDSLDMVFNGVKDVPELQIEDWLLFPCCGAYTAAGATDFNGIPARPSANVEVFYVTSGSFEKTALDQSLPIIYSPVPPMEVRKLY
;
A
#
# COMPACT_ATOMS: atom_id res chain seq x y z
N ILE A 1 23.84 -27.60 19.52
CA ILE A 1 23.71 -26.34 18.73
C ILE A 1 22.25 -26.30 18.31
N GLY A 2 21.44 -25.60 19.09
CA GLY A 2 20.02 -25.42 18.82
C GLY A 2 19.81 -24.04 18.22
N THR A 3 19.03 -23.98 17.16
CA THR A 3 18.37 -22.75 16.72
C THR A 3 16.90 -23.09 16.64
N THR A 4 16.15 -22.44 17.52
CA THR A 4 14.71 -22.58 17.75
C THR A 4 13.96 -21.93 16.60
N ASP A 5 13.61 -22.72 15.58
CA ASP A 5 12.52 -22.35 14.68
C ASP A 5 11.19 -22.64 15.40
N SER A 6 10.42 -21.57 15.59
CA SER A 6 8.97 -21.52 15.80
C SER A 6 8.36 -22.40 16.91
N LEU A 7 8.36 -21.88 18.14
CA LEU A 7 7.41 -22.25 19.20
C LEU A 7 6.57 -21.03 19.63
N LEU A 8 6.00 -20.27 18.69
CA LEU A 8 4.91 -19.36 19.06
C LEU A 8 3.67 -20.21 19.34
N PRO A 9 3.09 -20.16 20.56
CA PRO A 9 1.88 -20.88 20.85
C PRO A 9 0.75 -20.40 19.92
N PRO A 10 -0.19 -21.28 19.52
CA PRO A 10 -1.18 -21.02 18.45
C PRO A 10 -2.24 -19.93 18.77
N ASN A 11 -2.00 -19.05 19.74
CA ASN A 11 -2.97 -18.06 20.22
C ASN A 11 -2.36 -16.72 20.70
N GLU A 12 -1.10 -16.42 20.39
CA GLU A 12 -0.55 -15.10 20.70
C GLU A 12 -0.97 -14.10 19.62
N GLN A 13 -2.15 -13.49 19.81
CA GLN A 13 -2.61 -12.37 18.98
C GLN A 13 -1.63 -11.21 19.13
N THR A 14 -0.74 -11.06 18.16
CA THR A 14 0.16 -9.92 18.12
C THR A 14 -0.66 -8.69 17.75
N VAL A 15 -0.60 -7.69 18.63
CA VAL A 15 -1.22 -6.39 18.42
C VAL A 15 -0.20 -5.48 17.75
N THR A 16 -0.53 -5.01 16.55
CA THR A 16 0.39 -4.22 15.70
C THR A 16 -0.06 -2.77 15.61
N THR A 17 0.89 -1.86 15.66
CA THR A 17 0.69 -0.43 15.38
C THR A 17 1.50 -0.07 14.14
N ILE A 18 0.86 0.60 13.18
CA ILE A 18 1.44 0.98 11.89
C ILE A 18 1.66 2.49 11.90
N PHE A 19 2.90 2.91 11.71
CA PHE A 19 3.31 4.30 11.61
C PHE A 19 3.60 4.67 10.16
N GLY A 20 3.41 5.95 9.84
CA GLY A 20 3.88 6.55 8.61
C GLY A 20 5.38 6.88 8.68
N PRO A 21 5.96 7.34 7.57
CA PRO A 21 7.41 7.52 7.42
C PRO A 21 7.93 8.84 8.00
N THR A 22 7.07 9.71 8.54
CA THR A 22 7.53 11.01 9.05
C THR A 22 8.21 10.88 10.41
N CYS A 23 8.85 11.97 10.86
CA CYS A 23 9.48 12.08 12.17
C CYS A 23 8.47 12.51 13.26
N ASP A 24 7.19 12.65 12.92
CA ASP A 24 6.15 13.04 13.86
C ASP A 24 5.58 11.78 14.53
N SER A 25 5.61 11.73 15.86
CA SER A 25 5.01 10.64 16.64
C SER A 25 3.49 10.49 16.42
N LEU A 26 2.83 11.53 15.90
CA LEU A 26 1.42 11.51 15.56
C LEU A 26 1.13 10.89 14.19
N ASP A 27 2.15 10.61 13.38
CA ASP A 27 2.01 9.92 12.09
C ASP A 27 1.78 8.42 12.30
N MET A 28 0.65 8.11 12.92
CA MET A 28 0.19 6.77 13.24
C MET A 28 -1.03 6.48 12.35
N VAL A 29 -0.86 5.56 11.41
CA VAL A 29 -1.91 5.19 10.44
C VAL A 29 -2.94 4.27 11.10
N PHE A 30 -2.47 3.27 11.85
CA PHE A 30 -3.33 2.35 12.59
C PHE A 30 -2.76 2.02 13.97
N ASN A 31 -3.65 1.91 14.95
CA ASN A 31 -3.32 1.48 16.29
C ASN A 31 -4.12 0.23 16.66
N GLY A 32 -3.47 -0.75 17.27
CA GLY A 32 -4.16 -1.90 17.84
C GLY A 32 -4.71 -2.89 16.80
N VAL A 33 -4.05 -3.00 15.65
CA VAL A 33 -4.46 -3.95 14.60
C VAL A 33 -4.21 -5.37 15.11
N LYS A 34 -5.26 -6.19 15.11
CA LYS A 34 -5.19 -7.59 15.52
C LYS A 34 -5.06 -8.50 14.31
N ASP A 35 -4.59 -9.72 14.54
CA ASP A 35 -4.53 -10.78 13.53
C ASP A 35 -3.68 -10.40 12.30
N VAL A 36 -2.66 -9.56 12.50
CA VAL A 36 -1.66 -9.25 11.49
C VAL A 36 -0.61 -10.37 11.50
N PRO A 37 -0.24 -10.94 10.34
CA PRO A 37 0.88 -11.87 10.27
C PRO A 37 2.17 -11.18 10.71
N GLU A 38 3.18 -11.96 11.09
CA GLU A 38 4.51 -11.40 11.35
C GLU A 38 5.06 -10.74 10.08
N LEU A 39 5.29 -9.43 10.13
CA LEU A 39 5.80 -8.64 9.01
C LEU A 39 7.32 -8.53 9.10
N GLN A 40 7.98 -8.66 7.97
CA GLN A 40 9.42 -8.41 7.82
C GLN A 40 9.66 -7.13 7.03
N ILE A 41 10.89 -6.61 7.10
CA ILE A 41 11.32 -5.52 6.22
C ILE A 41 11.17 -6.00 4.77
N GLU A 42 10.73 -5.11 3.88
CA GLU A 42 10.35 -5.36 2.48
C GLU A 42 8.98 -6.02 2.24
N ASP A 43 8.22 -6.35 3.29
CA ASP A 43 6.82 -6.75 3.10
C ASP A 43 5.95 -5.56 2.68
N TRP A 44 4.94 -5.85 1.86
CA TRP A 44 4.03 -4.84 1.32
C TRP A 44 2.74 -4.76 2.12
N LEU A 45 2.32 -3.53 2.43
CA LEU A 45 1.02 -3.23 3.03
C LEU A 45 0.08 -2.64 1.97
N LEU A 46 -1.12 -3.22 1.85
CA LEU A 46 -2.16 -2.75 0.95
C LEU A 46 -3.22 -1.95 1.70
N PHE A 47 -3.40 -0.68 1.32
CA PHE A 47 -4.48 0.17 1.83
C PHE A 47 -5.55 0.35 0.75
N PRO A 48 -6.66 -0.40 0.79
CA PRO A 48 -7.73 -0.27 -0.21
C PRO A 48 -8.50 1.03 -0.03
N CYS A 49 -9.28 1.40 -1.05
CA CYS A 49 -10.19 2.56 -1.01
C CYS A 49 -9.52 3.94 -0.84
N CYS A 50 -8.22 4.06 -1.08
CA CYS A 50 -7.47 5.32 -1.01
C CYS A 50 -7.59 6.20 -2.29
N GLY A 51 -8.73 6.19 -2.98
CA GLY A 51 -8.92 6.91 -4.26
C GLY A 51 -9.46 8.34 -4.12
N ALA A 52 -10.27 8.61 -3.09
CA ALA A 52 -10.87 9.93 -2.86
C ALA A 52 -10.28 10.57 -1.60
N TYR A 53 -10.07 11.89 -1.64
CA TYR A 53 -9.58 12.68 -0.50
C TYR A 53 -8.24 12.24 0.11
N THR A 54 -7.41 11.53 -0.65
CA THR A 54 -6.06 11.08 -0.26
C THR A 54 -5.01 11.97 -0.91
N ALA A 55 -4.61 11.68 -2.15
CA ALA A 55 -3.59 12.42 -2.89
C ALA A 55 -3.93 13.91 -3.05
N ALA A 56 -5.22 14.25 -3.13
CA ALA A 56 -5.68 15.64 -3.23
C ALA A 56 -5.37 16.51 -2.00
N GLY A 57 -5.23 15.90 -0.81
CA GLY A 57 -4.93 16.58 0.46
C GLY A 57 -3.51 16.34 0.97
N ALA A 58 -2.69 15.56 0.25
CA ALA A 58 -1.37 15.16 0.70
C ALA A 58 -0.33 16.30 0.51
N THR A 59 0.67 16.36 1.40
CA THR A 59 1.71 17.39 1.39
C THR A 59 3.10 16.76 1.45
N ASP A 60 4.11 17.46 0.94
CA ASP A 60 5.51 16.99 0.97
C ASP A 60 6.17 17.22 2.35
N PHE A 61 5.43 16.95 3.41
CA PHE A 61 5.90 17.11 4.80
C PHE A 61 7.11 16.21 5.05
N ASN A 62 8.09 16.70 5.82
CA ASN A 62 9.42 16.08 5.96
C ASN A 62 10.18 15.80 4.66
N GLY A 63 9.81 16.47 3.56
CA GLY A 63 10.42 16.23 2.25
C GLY A 63 10.07 14.87 1.64
N ILE A 64 9.03 14.20 2.15
CA ILE A 64 8.53 12.93 1.64
C ILE A 64 7.55 13.24 0.50
N PRO A 65 7.84 12.86 -0.76
CA PRO A 65 6.99 13.22 -1.88
C PRO A 65 5.58 12.64 -1.78
N ALA A 66 4.56 13.51 -1.76
CA ALA A 66 3.15 13.13 -1.68
C ALA A 66 2.49 12.85 -3.04
N ARG A 67 3.16 13.24 -4.12
CA ARG A 67 2.66 13.16 -5.50
C ARG A 67 3.63 12.37 -6.37
N PRO A 68 3.24 11.96 -7.59
CA PRO A 68 4.12 11.26 -8.53
C PRO A 68 5.30 12.15 -8.94
N SER A 69 6.28 12.20 -8.06
CA SER A 69 7.59 12.82 -8.17
C SER A 69 8.54 11.81 -7.55
N ALA A 70 9.40 11.24 -8.39
CA ALA A 70 10.46 10.25 -8.16
C ALA A 70 10.11 8.94 -7.42
N ASN A 71 9.25 8.95 -6.39
CA ASN A 71 9.12 7.84 -5.45
C ASN A 71 7.68 7.32 -5.27
N VAL A 72 6.68 7.89 -5.95
CA VAL A 72 5.29 7.40 -5.96
C VAL A 72 4.88 7.09 -7.39
N GLU A 73 4.71 5.80 -7.69
CA GLU A 73 4.24 5.34 -9.00
C GLU A 73 2.72 5.19 -9.00
N VAL A 74 2.05 5.79 -9.98
CA VAL A 74 0.60 5.69 -10.17
C VAL A 74 0.32 4.92 -11.45
N PHE A 75 -0.30 3.75 -11.30
CA PHE A 75 -0.69 2.89 -12.41
C PHE A 75 -2.20 2.98 -12.62
N TYR A 76 -2.61 3.47 -13.79
CA TYR A 76 -4.01 3.42 -14.20
C TYR A 76 -4.28 2.11 -14.94
N VAL A 77 -5.33 1.40 -14.54
CA VAL A 77 -5.75 0.14 -15.16
C VAL A 77 -7.16 0.31 -15.71
N THR A 78 -7.39 -0.19 -16.92
CA THR A 78 -8.71 -0.18 -17.56
C THR A 78 -9.02 -1.56 -18.13
N SER A 79 -10.29 -1.96 -18.09
CA SER A 79 -10.78 -3.16 -18.76
C SER A 79 -11.19 -2.83 -20.18
N GLY A 80 -11.03 -3.78 -21.11
CA GLY A 80 -11.56 -3.65 -22.48
C GLY A 80 -13.09 -3.51 -22.54
N SER A 81 -13.79 -3.85 -21.46
CA SER A 81 -15.24 -3.65 -21.30
C SER A 81 -15.63 -2.24 -20.82
N PHE A 82 -14.67 -1.37 -20.51
CA PHE A 82 -14.95 -0.01 -20.06
C PHE A 82 -15.14 0.89 -21.30
N GLU A 83 -16.32 1.49 -21.47
CA GLU A 83 -16.54 2.47 -22.53
C GLU A 83 -15.66 3.70 -22.25
N LYS A 84 -14.68 3.93 -23.13
CA LYS A 84 -13.81 5.10 -23.05
C LYS A 84 -14.65 6.36 -23.23
N THR A 85 -14.58 7.28 -22.28
CA THR A 85 -15.15 8.63 -22.47
C THR A 85 -14.20 9.49 -23.32
N ALA A 86 -14.72 10.55 -23.95
CA ALA A 86 -13.90 11.44 -24.81
C ALA A 86 -12.71 12.09 -24.07
N LEU A 87 -12.75 12.16 -22.73
CA LEU A 87 -11.67 12.70 -21.90
C LEU A 87 -10.51 11.70 -21.72
N ASP A 88 -10.78 10.39 -21.72
CA ASP A 88 -9.77 9.34 -21.49
C ASP A 88 -8.70 9.26 -22.59
N GLN A 89 -8.97 9.80 -23.77
CA GLN A 89 -8.03 9.84 -24.90
C GLN A 89 -7.00 10.97 -24.79
N SER A 90 -7.23 11.95 -23.90
CA SER A 90 -6.43 13.18 -23.83
C SER A 90 -5.45 13.22 -22.66
N LEU A 91 -5.58 12.31 -21.70
CA LEU A 91 -4.70 12.24 -20.54
C LEU A 91 -3.41 11.48 -20.90
N PRO A 92 -2.23 11.93 -20.44
CA PRO A 92 -0.97 11.21 -20.57
C PRO A 92 -0.96 10.02 -19.58
N ILE A 93 -1.86 9.08 -19.81
CA ILE A 93 -1.98 7.87 -19.00
C ILE A 93 -1.00 6.87 -19.57
N ILE A 94 0.06 6.59 -18.82
CA ILE A 94 0.90 5.42 -19.07
C ILE A 94 0.03 4.21 -18.71
N TYR A 95 -0.52 3.55 -19.73
CA TYR A 95 -1.21 2.28 -19.56
C TYR A 95 -0.15 1.20 -19.29
N SER A 96 -0.22 0.56 -18.12
CA SER A 96 0.50 -0.70 -17.92
C SER A 96 -0.36 -1.84 -18.49
N PRO A 97 0.15 -2.63 -19.46
CA PRO A 97 -0.55 -3.82 -19.95
C PRO A 97 -0.57 -4.96 -18.91
N VAL A 98 0.20 -4.83 -17.83
CA VAL A 98 0.28 -5.79 -16.73
C VAL A 98 -0.33 -5.13 -15.49
N PRO A 99 -1.34 -5.73 -14.84
CA PRO A 99 -1.84 -5.21 -13.57
C PRO A 99 -0.68 -5.18 -12.56
N PRO A 100 -0.48 -4.07 -11.82
CA PRO A 100 0.67 -3.91 -10.91
C PRO A 100 0.69 -4.93 -9.75
N MET A 101 -0.41 -5.66 -9.53
CA MET A 101 -0.50 -6.78 -8.61
C MET A 101 -1.13 -7.98 -9.33
N GLU A 102 -0.32 -8.99 -9.63
CA GLU A 102 -0.85 -10.34 -9.85
C GLU A 102 -1.21 -10.91 -8.47
N VAL A 103 -2.49 -10.86 -8.08
CA VAL A 103 -2.96 -11.53 -6.86
C VAL A 103 -2.89 -13.03 -7.10
N ARG A 104 -1.78 -13.66 -6.71
CA ARG A 104 -1.67 -15.12 -6.72
C ARG A 104 -2.44 -15.68 -5.53
N LYS A 105 -3.49 -16.45 -5.84
CA LYS A 105 -4.15 -17.30 -4.85
C LYS A 105 -3.16 -18.38 -4.44
N LEU A 106 -2.57 -18.25 -3.25
CA LEU A 106 -1.83 -19.35 -2.64
C LEU A 106 -2.86 -20.42 -2.28
N TYR A 107 -2.73 -21.59 -2.92
CA TYR A 107 -3.45 -22.81 -2.56
C TYR A 107 -2.61 -23.63 -1.58
#